data_AF-A0A327HTY9-F1
#
_entry.id   AF-A0A327HTY9-F1
#
_cell.length_a   1.000
_cell.length_b   1.000
_cell.length_c   1.000
_cell.angle_alpha   90.00
_cell.angle_beta   90.00
_cell.angle_gamma   90.00
#
_symmetry.space_group_name_H-M   'P 1'
#
loop_
_entity.id
_entity.type
_entity.pdbx_description
1 polymer ?
#
loop_
_entity_poly.entity_id
_entity_poly.type
_entity_poly.pdbx_seq_one_letter_code
_entity_poly.pdbx_strand_id
1 'polypeptide(L)'
;MNIYKLQYDNKAQADADFLDKGVTQIIEVEGQQHTANTSTTQAIVDLGRIVETPGTYDPDGHVITPPVYYDGVFYDIMTTKHIDFGAHALTPTKCVHGFAGYSIDANGDNVEPQQ
;
A
#
# COMPACT_ATOMS: atom_id res chain seq x y z
N MET A 1 -6.04 -13.61 -7.27
CA MET A 1 -5.78 -12.81 -6.06
C MET A 1 -5.28 -11.46 -6.53
N ASN A 2 -5.85 -10.37 -6.03
CA ASN A 2 -5.50 -9.02 -6.47
C ASN A 2 -4.69 -8.35 -5.36
N ILE A 3 -3.60 -7.70 -5.74
CA ILE A 3 -2.72 -7.01 -4.80
C ILE A 3 -2.56 -5.58 -5.29
N TYR A 4 -2.79 -4.63 -4.39
CA TYR A 4 -2.74 -3.21 -4.68
C TYR A 4 -1.69 -2.54 -3.81
N LYS A 5 -0.99 -1.59 -4.39
CA LYS A 5 -0.16 -0.62 -3.68
C LYS A 5 -0.85 0.72 -3.77
N LEU A 6 -1.14 1.33 -2.64
CA LEU A 6 -1.96 2.52 -2.58
C LEU A 6 -1.22 3.66 -1.90
N GLN A 7 -1.46 4.88 -2.37
CA GLN A 7 -1.05 6.10 -1.70
C GLN A 7 -2.25 7.03 -1.52
N TYR A 8 -2.36 7.58 -0.32
CA TYR A 8 -3.33 8.61 0.04
C TYR A 8 -2.61 9.76 0.73
N ASP A 9 -3.25 10.94 0.75
CA ASP A 9 -2.69 12.12 1.41
C ASP A 9 -2.66 11.94 2.93
N ASN A 10 -3.64 11.21 3.48
CA ASN A 10 -3.73 10.92 4.89
C ASN A 10 -4.59 9.67 5.18
N LYS A 11 -4.48 9.18 6.42
CA LYS A 11 -5.20 7.97 6.86
C LYS A 11 -6.72 8.09 6.79
N ALA A 12 -7.30 9.26 7.08
CA ALA A 12 -8.76 9.42 7.07
C ALA A 12 -9.34 9.27 5.66
N GLN A 13 -8.62 9.75 4.64
CA GLN A 13 -8.98 9.53 3.24
C GLN A 13 -8.94 8.04 2.87
N ALA A 14 -7.87 7.35 3.25
CA ALA A 14 -7.72 5.91 3.01
C ALA A 14 -8.85 5.11 3.68
N ASP A 15 -9.12 5.37 4.97
CA ASP A 15 -10.16 4.67 5.73
C ASP A 15 -11.56 4.87 5.11
N ALA A 16 -11.86 6.08 4.64
CA ALA A 16 -13.13 6.36 3.98
C ALA A 16 -13.24 5.64 2.63
N ASP A 17 -12.18 5.62 1.83
CA ASP A 17 -12.15 4.94 0.54
C ASP A 17 -12.24 3.41 0.69
N PHE A 18 -11.59 2.85 1.71
CA PHE A 18 -11.66 1.43 2.04
C PHE A 18 -13.05 0.99 2.46
N LEU A 19 -13.75 1.82 3.23
CA LEU A 19 -15.13 1.55 3.63
C LEU A 19 -16.09 1.63 2.45
N ASP A 20 -15.97 2.69 1.62
CA ASP A 20 -16.79 2.89 0.42
C ASP A 20 -16.63 1.75 -0.59
N LYS A 21 -15.39 1.27 -0.79
CA LYS A 21 -15.07 0.20 -1.75
C LYS A 21 -15.30 -1.20 -1.20
N GLY A 22 -15.74 -1.32 0.05
CA GLY A 22 -16.00 -2.61 0.71
C GLY A 22 -14.73 -3.42 0.99
N VAL A 23 -13.60 -2.75 1.16
CA VAL A 23 -12.36 -3.36 1.67
C VAL A 23 -12.49 -3.61 3.17
N THR A 24 -13.02 -2.62 3.88
CA THR A 24 -13.36 -2.69 5.31
C THR A 24 -14.86 -2.53 5.52
N GLN A 25 -15.31 -2.86 6.72
CA GLN A 25 -16.68 -2.69 7.17
C GLN A 25 -16.69 -2.33 8.65
N ILE A 26 -17.75 -1.68 9.10
CA ILE A 26 -17.99 -1.43 10.52
C ILE A 26 -18.80 -2.61 11.08
N ILE A 27 -18.28 -3.24 12.12
CA ILE A 27 -18.95 -4.29 12.88
C ILE A 27 -19.19 -3.81 14.32
N GLU A 28 -20.23 -4.35 14.96
CA GLU A 28 -20.48 -4.12 16.37
C GLU A 28 -20.05 -5.34 17.18
N VAL A 29 -19.20 -5.12 18.18
CA VAL A 29 -18.76 -6.14 19.13
C VAL A 29 -18.98 -5.57 20.52
N GLU A 30 -19.78 -6.26 21.34
CA GLU A 30 -20.07 -5.83 22.72
C GLU A 30 -20.62 -4.39 22.84
N GLY A 31 -21.41 -3.95 21.86
CA GLY A 31 -21.98 -2.60 21.83
C GLY A 31 -21.00 -1.50 21.40
N GLN A 32 -19.80 -1.85 20.94
CA GLN A 32 -18.80 -0.92 20.40
C GLN A 32 -18.60 -1.15 18.91
N GLN A 33 -18.41 -0.06 18.16
CA GLN A 33 -18.12 -0.13 16.73
C GLN A 33 -16.62 -0.36 16.49
N HIS A 34 -16.31 -1.32 15.62
CA HIS A 34 -14.95 -1.65 15.19
C HIS A 34 -14.87 -1.70 13.67
N THR A 35 -13.76 -1.25 13.12
CA THR A 35 -13.44 -1.47 11.71
C THR A 35 -12.82 -2.85 11.55
N ALA A 36 -13.40 -3.67 10.66
CA ALA A 36 -12.91 -4.99 10.33
C ALA A 36 -12.76 -5.16 8.82
N ASN A 37 -11.90 -6.08 8.40
CA ASN A 37 -11.80 -6.47 7.00
C ASN A 37 -13.09 -7.16 6.54
N THR A 38 -13.50 -6.93 5.30
CA THR A 38 -14.59 -7.71 4.70
C THR A 38 -14.12 -9.12 4.35
N SER A 39 -15.07 -10.03 4.09
CA SER A 39 -14.76 -11.42 3.67
C SER A 39 -13.95 -11.47 2.36
N THR A 40 -13.96 -10.40 1.56
CA THR A 40 -13.18 -10.29 0.33
C THR A 40 -11.78 -9.73 0.52
N THR A 41 -11.44 -9.24 1.72
CA THR A 41 -10.15 -8.64 2.05
C THR A 41 -9.32 -9.60 2.88
N GLN A 42 -8.15 -10.00 2.36
CA GLN A 42 -7.26 -10.95 3.04
C GLN A 42 -6.27 -10.23 3.94
N ALA A 43 -5.78 -9.07 3.51
CA ALA A 43 -4.83 -8.28 4.27
C ALA A 43 -4.89 -6.80 3.89
N ILE A 44 -4.62 -5.95 4.87
CA ILE A 44 -4.32 -4.54 4.72
C ILE A 44 -3.03 -4.31 5.53
N VAL A 45 -1.98 -3.82 4.89
CA VAL A 45 -0.69 -3.56 5.51
C VAL A 45 -0.41 -2.06 5.40
N ASP A 46 -0.29 -1.39 6.54
CA ASP A 46 0.23 -0.01 6.62
C ASP A 46 1.76 -0.05 6.55
N LEU A 47 2.35 0.61 5.55
CA LEU A 47 3.80 0.61 5.33
C LEU A 47 4.53 1.67 6.18
N GLY A 48 3.79 2.54 6.87
CA GLY A 48 4.34 3.67 7.61
C GLY A 48 5.02 4.69 6.70
N ARG A 49 6.11 5.28 7.18
CA ARG A 49 6.85 6.34 6.46
C ARG A 49 7.88 5.73 5.52
N ILE A 50 7.83 6.09 4.24
CA ILE A 50 8.79 5.65 3.23
C ILE A 50 9.89 6.70 3.10
N VAL A 51 11.15 6.26 3.24
CA VAL A 51 12.33 7.13 3.08
C VAL A 51 12.49 7.50 1.60
N GLU A 52 12.52 8.78 1.32
CA GLU A 52 12.87 9.33 0.01
C GLU A 52 14.38 9.58 -0.07
N THR A 53 14.92 10.32 0.88
CA THR A 53 16.36 10.60 0.98
C THR A 53 16.89 10.01 2.29
N PRO A 54 17.87 9.09 2.23
CA PRO A 54 18.47 8.53 3.42
C PRO A 54 19.09 9.62 4.31
N GLY A 55 18.93 9.46 5.62
CA GLY A 55 19.69 10.24 6.59
C GLY A 55 21.15 9.82 6.60
N THR A 56 22.00 10.67 7.16
CA THR A 56 23.42 10.37 7.40
C THR A 56 23.69 10.26 8.89
N TYR A 57 24.60 9.37 9.24
CA TYR A 57 24.89 9.00 10.63
C TYR A 57 26.40 8.98 10.88
N ASP A 58 26.80 9.30 12.09
CA ASP A 58 28.20 9.17 12.53
C ASP A 58 28.56 7.69 12.80
N PRO A 59 29.83 7.34 13.07
CA PRO A 59 30.25 5.97 13.36
C PRO A 59 29.57 5.33 14.58
N ASP A 60 29.03 6.14 15.50
CA ASP A 60 28.32 5.70 16.70
C ASP A 60 26.79 5.59 16.45
N GLY A 61 26.32 5.93 15.25
CA GLY A 61 24.93 5.86 14.84
C GLY A 61 24.09 7.09 15.19
N HIS A 62 24.69 8.21 15.62
CA HIS A 62 23.94 9.45 15.83
C HIS A 62 23.63 10.13 14.50
N VAL A 63 22.44 10.71 14.42
CA VAL A 63 21.96 11.42 13.23
C VAL A 63 22.79 12.68 12.98
N ILE A 64 23.43 12.76 11.80
CA ILE A 64 24.06 13.98 11.28
C ILE A 64 23.05 14.77 10.46
N THR A 65 22.38 14.10 9.52
CA THR A 65 21.29 14.68 8.72
C THR A 65 20.08 13.74 8.79
N PRO A 66 18.88 14.22 9.17
CA PRO A 66 17.71 13.38 9.25
C PRO A 66 17.29 12.88 7.86
N PRO A 67 16.66 11.69 7.76
CA PRO A 67 16.05 11.25 6.52
C PRO A 67 14.89 12.15 6.11
N VAL A 68 14.69 12.30 4.81
CA VAL A 68 13.47 12.88 4.23
C VAL A 68 12.55 11.74 3.83
N TYR A 69 11.26 11.90 4.11
CA TYR A 69 10.24 10.90 3.82
C TYR A 69 9.29 11.41 2.74
N TYR A 70 8.76 10.50 1.93
CA TYR A 70 7.67 10.84 1.02
C TYR A 70 6.42 11.27 1.80
N ASP A 71 5.69 12.22 1.23
CA ASP A 71 4.41 12.67 1.76
C ASP A 71 3.31 11.61 1.56
N GLY A 72 2.39 11.57 2.53
CA GLY A 72 1.21 10.70 2.51
C GLY A 72 1.33 9.44 3.35
N VAL A 73 0.39 8.52 3.10
CA VAL A 73 0.30 7.21 3.74
C VAL A 73 0.21 6.13 2.67
N PHE A 74 0.81 4.97 2.96
CA PHE A 74 1.05 3.94 1.96
C PHE A 74 0.52 2.59 2.44
N TYR A 75 -0.24 1.91 1.59
CA TYR A 75 -0.88 0.64 1.93
C TYR A 75 -0.64 -0.43 0.88
N ASP A 76 -0.38 -1.64 1.34
CA ASP A 76 -0.49 -2.85 0.53
C ASP A 76 -1.79 -3.58 0.90
N ILE A 77 -2.66 -3.84 -0.09
CA ILE A 77 -3.96 -4.49 0.12
C ILE A 77 -4.08 -5.74 -0.73
N MET A 78 -4.58 -6.82 -0.12
CA MET A 78 -4.85 -8.08 -0.80
C MET A 78 -6.34 -8.41 -0.76
N THR A 79 -6.94 -8.63 -1.92
CA THR A 79 -8.35 -9.00 -2.05
C THR A 79 -8.61 -10.15 -3.02
N THR A 80 -9.73 -10.85 -2.81
CA THR A 80 -10.22 -11.90 -3.71
C THR A 80 -11.02 -11.30 -4.86
N LYS A 81 -11.55 -10.09 -4.69
CA LYS A 81 -12.34 -9.36 -5.68
C LYS A 81 -11.54 -8.21 -6.30
N HIS A 82 -11.69 -7.99 -7.60
CA HIS A 82 -11.13 -6.79 -8.24
C HIS A 82 -11.79 -5.51 -7.71
N ILE A 83 -10.98 -4.51 -7.36
CA ILE A 83 -11.39 -3.20 -6.85
C ILE A 83 -10.59 -2.16 -7.62
N ASP A 84 -11.28 -1.14 -8.12
CA ASP A 84 -10.64 0.00 -8.77
C ASP A 84 -10.41 1.10 -7.73
N PHE A 85 -9.14 1.36 -7.40
CA PHE A 85 -8.72 2.43 -6.50
C PHE A 85 -8.39 3.75 -7.23
N GLY A 86 -8.58 3.78 -8.55
CA GLY A 86 -8.35 4.96 -9.37
C GLY A 86 -6.94 5.54 -9.20
N ALA A 87 -6.87 6.85 -8.96
CA ALA A 87 -5.62 7.58 -8.82
C ALA A 87 -4.78 7.20 -7.58
N HIS A 88 -5.38 6.49 -6.61
CA HIS A 88 -4.67 6.03 -5.43
C HIS A 88 -3.82 4.78 -5.71
N ALA A 89 -4.12 4.04 -6.77
CA ALA A 89 -3.34 2.87 -7.16
C ALA A 89 -1.99 3.28 -7.75
N LEU A 90 -0.92 2.81 -7.13
CA LEU A 90 0.45 2.98 -7.60
C LEU A 90 0.86 1.78 -8.45
N THR A 91 1.34 2.06 -9.65
CA THR A 91 1.99 1.07 -10.51
C THR A 91 3.45 1.47 -10.71
N PRO A 92 4.43 0.59 -10.42
CA PRO A 92 5.82 0.86 -10.74
C PRO A 92 6.00 1.09 -12.24
N THR A 93 6.61 2.21 -12.63
CA THR A 93 6.90 2.51 -14.04
C THR A 93 8.30 2.08 -14.47
N LYS A 94 9.19 1.84 -13.51
CA LYS A 94 10.56 1.34 -13.74
C LYS A 94 11.02 0.58 -12.51
N CYS A 95 11.02 -0.74 -12.57
CA CYS A 95 11.40 -1.59 -11.44
C CYS A 95 12.29 -2.75 -11.91
N VAL A 96 13.37 -3.04 -11.18
CA VAL A 96 14.26 -4.18 -11.50
C VAL A 96 13.76 -5.50 -10.91
N HIS A 97 12.67 -5.47 -10.15
CA HIS A 97 12.01 -6.64 -9.57
C HIS A 97 10.50 -6.56 -9.77
N GLY A 98 9.93 -7.68 -10.23
CA GLY A 98 8.48 -7.85 -10.39
C GLY A 98 7.79 -7.98 -9.06
N PHE A 99 6.58 -7.45 -8.98
CA PHE A 99 5.74 -7.70 -7.83
C PHE A 99 5.08 -9.07 -7.97
N ALA A 100 4.85 -9.75 -6.84
CA ALA A 100 4.11 -11.00 -6.85
C ALA A 100 2.73 -10.77 -7.49
N GLY A 101 2.43 -11.50 -8.58
CA GLY A 101 1.20 -11.34 -9.34
C GLY A 101 1.24 -10.33 -10.49
N TYR A 102 2.36 -9.62 -10.70
CA TYR A 102 2.58 -8.74 -11.85
C TYR A 102 3.74 -9.28 -12.70
N SER A 103 3.44 -9.63 -13.95
CA SER A 103 4.46 -10.07 -14.90
C SER A 103 5.25 -8.84 -15.37
N ILE A 104 6.52 -8.79 -15.00
CA ILE A 104 7.48 -7.85 -15.60
C ILE A 104 8.62 -8.63 -16.24
N ASP A 105 9.21 -8.08 -17.29
CA ASP A 105 10.44 -8.62 -17.87
C ASP A 105 11.69 -8.21 -17.08
N ALA A 106 12.87 -8.68 -17.50
CA ALA A 106 14.15 -8.37 -16.85
C ALA A 106 14.57 -6.89 -16.96
N ASN A 107 13.92 -6.11 -17.83
CA ASN A 107 14.19 -4.69 -18.03
C ASN A 107 13.27 -3.81 -17.17
N GLY A 108 12.25 -4.41 -16.57
CA GLY A 108 11.29 -3.72 -15.72
C GLY A 108 10.00 -3.32 -16.42
N ASP A 109 9.78 -3.81 -17.63
CA ASP A 109 8.60 -3.49 -18.43
C ASP A 109 7.46 -4.45 -18.11
N ASN A 110 6.23 -3.92 -18.01
CA ASN A 110 5.03 -4.74 -17.85
C ASN A 110 4.85 -5.62 -19.08
N VAL A 111 4.74 -6.93 -18.87
CA VAL A 111 4.42 -7.88 -19.93
C VAL A 111 3.09 -8.56 -19.61
N GLU A 112 2.32 -8.88 -20.65
CA GLU A 112 1.12 -9.68 -20.43
C GLU A 112 1.52 -11.04 -19.84
N PRO A 113 0.74 -11.57 -18.87
CA PRO A 113 1.00 -12.90 -18.34
C PRO A 113 0.97 -13.91 -19.48
N GLN A 114 2.05 -14.69 -19.64
CA GLN A 114 2.08 -15.79 -20.60
C GLN A 114 0.98 -16.78 -20.23
N GLN A 115 0.01 -16.96 -21.13
CA GLN A 115 -1.10 -17.91 -20.98
C GLN A 115 -0.61 -19.36 -20.96
#